data_AF-A0A2G7GDU8-F1
#
_entry.id   AF-A0A2G7GDU8-F1
#
_cell.length_a   1.000
_cell.length_b   1.000
_cell.length_c   1.000
_cell.angle_alpha   90.00
_cell.angle_beta   90.00
_cell.angle_gamma   90.00
#
_symmetry.space_group_name_H-M   'P 1'
#
loop_
_entity.id
_entity.type
_entity.pdbx_description
1 polymer ?
#
loop_
_entity_poly.entity_id
_entity_poly.type
_entity_poly.pdbx_seq_one_letter_code
_entity_poly.pdbx_strand_id
1 'polypeptide(L)'
;MIEFALFGSVDAGLLEMLTLNIDYFKSKPVNIPKTVVLLDHGYHPEYLIAQLEQVYPQIMTKIRSELSAKLTKQQKAAQGKSGFVPVAARWIIERSNGWMERCKILVKNFERTVLNASTKIDLCFVRLMLKRLAASP
;
A
#
# COMPACT_ATOMS: atom_id res chain seq x y z
N MET A 1 8.43 -4.82 -0.37
CA MET A 1 7.02 -5.20 -0.22
C MET A 1 6.24 -3.89 -0.30
N ILE A 2 5.52 -3.66 -1.40
CA ILE A 2 4.64 -2.49 -1.54
C ILE A 2 3.26 -3.02 -1.15
N GLU A 3 2.86 -2.84 0.10
CA GLU A 3 1.56 -3.30 0.60
C GLU A 3 0.55 -2.15 0.59
N PHE A 4 -0.55 -2.38 -0.12
CA PHE A 4 -1.69 -1.48 -0.20
C PHE A 4 -2.66 -1.86 0.92
N ALA A 5 -2.84 -1.00 1.93
CA ALA A 5 -3.77 -1.28 3.02
C ALA A 5 -5.24 -1.10 2.57
N LEU A 6 -6.07 -2.06 2.96
CA LEU A 6 -7.50 -2.16 2.67
C LEU A 6 -8.24 -2.60 3.95
N PHE A 7 -8.10 -1.89 5.07
CA PHE A 7 -8.85 -2.20 6.30
C PHE A 7 -9.34 -0.93 7.02
N GLY A 8 -10.41 -1.08 7.81
CA GLY A 8 -11.17 -0.01 8.47
C GLY A 8 -10.30 0.99 9.24
N SER A 9 -10.62 2.29 9.09
CA SER A 9 -9.68 3.40 9.22
C SER A 9 -8.36 3.09 8.49
N VAL A 10 -8.25 3.65 7.29
CA VAL A 10 -7.16 3.41 6.32
C VAL A 10 -5.78 3.39 7.00
N ASP A 11 -5.55 4.29 7.96
CA ASP A 11 -4.30 4.35 8.72
C ASP A 11 -4.15 3.27 9.81
N ALA A 12 -5.22 2.88 10.50
CA ALA A 12 -5.16 1.92 11.61
C ALA A 12 -4.77 0.52 11.12
N GLY A 13 -5.38 0.05 10.02
CA GLY A 13 -5.03 -1.25 9.43
C GLY A 13 -3.60 -1.30 8.91
N LEU A 14 -3.12 -0.21 8.31
CA LEU A 14 -1.73 -0.10 7.87
C LEU A 14 -0.75 -0.09 9.05
N LEU A 15 -1.07 0.69 10.08
CA LEU A 15 -0.27 0.77 11.29
C LEU A 15 -0.16 -0.61 11.97
N GLU A 16 -1.27 -1.32 12.12
CA GLU A 16 -1.29 -2.66 12.71
C GLU A 16 -0.43 -3.62 11.87
N MET A 17 -0.58 -3.62 10.55
CA MET A 17 0.22 -4.46 9.65
C MET A 17 1.73 -4.18 9.78
N LEU A 18 2.13 -2.90 9.74
CA LEU A 18 3.54 -2.51 9.84
C LEU A 18 4.12 -2.82 11.23
N THR A 19 3.30 -2.70 12.27
CA THR A 19 3.66 -3.03 13.65
C THR A 19 3.86 -4.53 13.83
N LEU A 20 2.97 -5.37 13.29
CA LEU A 20 3.10 -6.83 13.31
C LEU A 20 4.38 -7.30 12.60
N ASN A 21 4.82 -6.55 11.59
CA ASN A 21 6.04 -6.83 10.83
C ASN A 21 7.25 -6.01 11.30
N ILE A 22 7.24 -5.45 12.50
CA ILE A 22 8.30 -4.53 12.93
C ILE A 22 9.69 -5.16 12.95
N ASP A 23 9.78 -6.45 13.28
CA ASP A 23 11.06 -7.17 13.35
C ASP A 23 11.72 -7.34 11.97
N TYR A 24 10.91 -7.38 10.89
CA TYR A 24 11.44 -7.31 9.52
C TYR A 24 12.18 -5.99 9.27
N PHE A 25 11.69 -4.87 9.81
CA PHE A 25 12.36 -3.58 9.66
C PHE A 25 13.58 -3.44 10.57
N LYS A 26 13.52 -3.99 11.80
CA LYS A 26 14.66 -4.01 12.74
C LYS A 26 15.84 -4.80 12.20
N SER A 27 15.58 -5.95 11.56
CA SER A 27 16.61 -6.85 11.03
C SER A 27 17.33 -6.32 9.79
N LYS A 28 16.77 -5.34 9.09
CA LYS A 28 17.42 -4.73 7.92
C LYS A 28 18.69 -3.98 8.33
N PRO A 29 19.82 -4.13 7.60
CA PRO A 29 21.00 -3.30 7.82
C PRO A 29 20.68 -1.81 7.57
N VAL A 30 21.41 -0.91 8.21
CA VAL A 30 21.17 0.55 8.08
C VAL A 30 21.67 1.09 6.72
N ASN A 31 22.66 0.43 6.11
CA ASN A 31 23.34 0.92 4.90
C ASN A 31 22.69 0.47 3.58
N ILE A 32 21.41 0.09 3.59
CA ILE A 32 20.66 -0.23 2.37
C ILE A 32 19.61 0.84 2.06
N PRO A 33 19.16 0.96 0.80
CA PRO A 33 18.07 1.86 0.46
C PRO A 33 16.83 1.62 1.33
N LYS A 34 16.23 2.73 1.80
CA LYS A 34 15.01 2.68 2.60
C LYS A 34 13.90 1.97 1.83
N THR A 35 13.09 1.19 2.54
CA THR A 35 11.90 0.57 1.98
C THR A 35 10.86 1.66 1.71
N VAL A 36 10.42 1.78 0.47
CA VAL A 36 9.43 2.78 0.06
C VAL A 36 8.03 2.26 0.35
N VAL A 37 7.27 3.01 1.13
CA VAL A 37 5.85 2.78 1.40
C VAL A 37 5.06 3.77 0.55
N LEU A 38 4.46 3.29 -0.53
CA LEU A 38 3.59 4.11 -1.39
C LEU A 38 2.22 4.22 -0.75
N LEU A 39 1.80 5.44 -0.43
CA LEU A 39 0.53 5.73 0.21
C LEU A 39 -0.43 6.38 -0.78
N ASP A 40 -1.70 5.98 -0.80
CA ASP A 40 -2.72 6.73 -1.52
C ASP A 40 -3.06 8.02 -0.75
N HIS A 41 -3.68 8.99 -1.42
CA HIS A 41 -4.06 10.28 -0.82
C HIS A 41 -4.95 10.15 0.43
N GLY A 42 -5.64 9.02 0.64
CA GLY A 42 -6.48 8.80 1.82
C GLY A 42 -5.73 8.51 3.12
N TYR A 43 -4.41 8.30 3.07
CA TYR A 43 -3.56 8.04 4.23
C TYR A 43 -3.02 9.33 4.83
N HIS A 44 -2.70 9.29 6.12
CA HIS A 44 -2.11 10.41 6.85
C HIS A 44 -0.68 10.05 7.29
N PRO A 45 0.35 10.36 6.47
CA PRO A 45 1.73 9.93 6.74
C PRO A 45 2.26 10.41 8.08
N GLU A 46 1.94 11.65 8.47
CA GLU A 46 2.42 12.23 9.73
C GLU A 46 1.89 11.47 10.95
N TYR A 47 0.61 11.07 10.91
CA TYR A 47 0.02 10.24 11.95
C TYR A 47 0.66 8.86 12.00
N LEU A 48 0.83 8.21 10.84
CA LEU A 48 1.46 6.89 10.75
C LEU A 48 2.90 6.90 11.28
N ILE A 49 3.68 7.90 10.90
CA ILE A 49 5.07 8.07 11.34
C ILE A 49 5.12 8.23 12.86
N ALA A 50 4.31 9.15 13.42
CA ALA A 50 4.28 9.39 14.85
C ALA A 50 3.92 8.13 15.66
N GLN A 51 2.99 7.30 15.16
CA GLN A 51 2.63 6.04 15.81
C GLN A 51 3.71 4.96 15.65
N LEU A 52 4.32 4.85 14.47
CA LEU A 52 5.39 3.86 14.22
C LEU A 52 6.66 4.18 15.04
N GLU A 53 6.98 5.45 15.24
CA GLU A 53 8.12 5.88 16.06
C GLU A 53 7.96 5.50 17.54
N GLN A 54 6.72 5.45 18.06
CA GLN A 54 6.45 4.95 19.40
C GLN A 54 6.78 3.45 19.54
N VAL A 55 6.59 2.67 18.47
CA VAL A 55 6.90 1.23 18.44
C VAL A 55 8.39 1.01 18.20
N TYR A 56 8.99 1.75 17.26
CA TYR A 56 10.41 1.66 16.93
C TYR A 56 10.95 3.05 16.56
N PRO A 57 11.67 3.73 17.47
CA PRO A 57 12.12 5.12 17.25
C PRO A 57 13.04 5.32 16.04
N GLN A 58 13.71 4.26 15.57
CA GLN A 58 14.59 4.32 14.40
C GLN A 58 13.89 3.89 13.10
N ILE A 59 12.56 3.72 13.08
CA ILE A 59 11.82 3.24 11.89
C ILE A 59 12.07 4.11 10.65
N MET A 60 12.22 5.42 10.82
CA MET A 60 12.48 6.35 9.72
C MET A 60 13.88 6.21 9.11
N THR A 61 14.79 5.46 9.74
CA THR A 61 16.05 5.04 9.12
C THR A 61 15.84 3.90 8.11
N LYS A 62 14.75 3.14 8.25
CA LYS A 62 14.45 1.93 7.47
C LYS A 62 13.44 2.17 6.36
N ILE A 63 12.49 3.08 6.55
CA ILE A 63 11.38 3.32 5.61
C ILE A 63 11.34 4.78 5.15
N ARG A 64 10.75 4.99 3.98
CA ARG A 64 10.31 6.31 3.51
C ARG A 64 8.89 6.19 2.99
N SER A 65 8.03 7.13 3.34
CA SER A 65 6.67 7.22 2.80
C SER A 65 6.63 8.15 1.60
N GLU A 66 5.94 7.74 0.53
CA GLU A 66 5.67 8.58 -0.62
C GLU A 66 4.15 8.65 -0.83
N LEU A 67 3.58 9.84 -0.65
CA LEU A 67 2.16 10.05 -0.85
C LEU A 67 1.88 10.28 -2.34
N SER A 68 0.98 9.48 -2.90
CA SER A 68 0.56 9.63 -4.28
C SER A 68 -0.22 10.94 -4.47
N ALA A 69 0.29 11.81 -5.34
CA ALA A 69 -0.40 13.03 -5.70
C ALA A 69 -1.80 12.75 -6.29
N LYS A 70 -2.79 13.53 -5.85
CA LYS A 70 -4.13 13.55 -6.44
C LYS A 70 -4.35 14.94 -7.06
N LEU A 71 -4.33 15.00 -8.39
CA LEU A 71 -4.58 16.24 -9.10
C LEU A 71 -6.02 16.69 -8.84
N THR A 72 -6.19 17.93 -8.34
CA THR A 72 -7.49 18.54 -8.13
C THR A 72 -8.14 18.89 -9.48
N LYS A 73 -9.46 19.12 -9.49
CA LYS A 73 -10.18 19.53 -10.71
C LYS A 73 -9.59 20.82 -11.32
N GLN A 74 -9.22 21.78 -10.47
CA GLN A 74 -8.59 23.04 -10.89
C GLN A 74 -7.20 22.81 -11.50
N GLN A 75 -6.36 21.99 -10.87
CA GLN A 75 -5.04 21.65 -11.42
C GLN A 75 -5.13 20.92 -12.76
N LYS A 76 -6.11 20.02 -12.92
CA LYS A 76 -6.36 19.35 -14.20
C LYS A 76 -6.79 20.35 -15.28
N ALA A 77 -7.73 21.24 -14.96
CA ALA A 77 -8.19 22.28 -15.87
C ALA A 77 -7.07 23.23 -16.31
N ALA A 78 -6.21 23.66 -15.37
CA ALA A 78 -5.03 24.48 -15.67
C ALA A 78 -4.02 23.78 -16.60
N GLN A 79 -3.95 22.44 -16.56
CA GLN A 79 -3.14 21.64 -17.48
C GLN A 79 -3.86 21.31 -18.80
N GLY A 80 -5.07 21.82 -19.03
CA GLY A 80 -5.90 21.47 -20.19
C GLY A 80 -6.33 19.99 -20.21
N LYS A 81 -6.21 19.27 -19.09
CA LYS A 81 -6.54 17.85 -18.99
C LYS A 81 -7.94 17.68 -18.42
N SER A 82 -8.75 16.86 -19.08
CA SER A 82 -10.04 16.41 -18.57
C SER A 82 -10.00 14.92 -18.22
N GLY A 83 -10.86 14.49 -17.30
CA GLY A 83 -10.97 13.08 -16.92
C GLY A 83 -9.84 12.54 -16.02
N PHE A 84 -9.51 11.26 -16.21
CA PHE A 84 -8.48 10.56 -15.44
C PHE A 84 -7.08 10.91 -15.97
N VAL A 85 -6.21 11.37 -15.07
CA VAL A 85 -4.82 11.70 -15.40
C VAL A 85 -3.93 10.70 -14.68
N PRO A 86 -3.20 9.83 -15.41
CA PRO A 86 -2.31 8.86 -14.78
C PRO A 86 -1.20 9.58 -14.00
N VAL A 87 -1.07 9.23 -12.72
CA VAL A 87 0.08 9.56 -11.89
C VAL A 87 0.79 8.24 -11.62
N ALA A 88 2.11 8.17 -11.82
CA ALA A 88 2.84 6.89 -11.82
C ALA A 88 2.62 6.06 -10.55
N ALA A 89 2.78 6.67 -9.37
CA ALA A 89 2.50 6.01 -8.09
C ALA A 89 1.03 5.55 -8.02
N ARG A 90 0.08 6.46 -8.32
CA ARG A 90 -1.36 6.16 -8.32
C ARG A 90 -1.73 5.00 -9.23
N TRP A 91 -1.14 4.94 -10.43
CA TRP A 91 -1.40 3.86 -11.37
C TRP A 91 -1.07 2.50 -10.77
N ILE A 92 0.05 2.37 -10.05
CA ILE A 92 0.42 1.12 -9.38
C ILE A 92 -0.62 0.75 -8.31
N ILE A 93 -1.09 1.73 -7.52
CA ILE A 93 -2.12 1.53 -6.48
C ILE A 93 -3.43 1.05 -7.11
N GLU A 94 -3.97 1.82 -8.05
CA GLU A 94 -5.27 1.56 -8.67
C GLU A 94 -5.24 0.25 -9.48
N ARG A 95 -4.12 -0.06 -10.13
CA ARG A 95 -3.95 -1.31 -10.88
C ARG A 95 -3.96 -2.52 -9.95
N SER A 96 -3.30 -2.41 -8.81
CA SER A 96 -3.29 -3.43 -7.75
C SER A 96 -4.69 -3.64 -7.17
N ASN A 97 -5.41 -2.55 -6.88
CA ASN A 97 -6.81 -2.59 -6.45
C ASN A 97 -7.71 -3.27 -7.48
N GLY A 98 -7.57 -2.95 -8.77
CA GLY A 98 -8.34 -3.59 -9.84
C GLY A 98 -8.03 -5.09 -10.04
N TRP A 99 -6.89 -5.60 -9.55
CA TRP A 99 -6.69 -7.05 -9.47
C TRP A 99 -7.41 -7.67 -8.27
N MET A 100 -7.37 -6.99 -7.12
CA MET A 100 -8.03 -7.42 -5.88
C MET A 100 -9.57 -7.40 -5.99
N GLU A 101 -10.16 -6.53 -6.82
CA GLU A 101 -11.60 -6.51 -7.10
C GLU A 101 -12.18 -7.87 -7.55
N ARG A 102 -11.36 -8.73 -8.15
CA ARG A 102 -11.78 -10.09 -8.57
C ARG A 102 -11.87 -11.06 -7.39
N CYS A 103 -11.30 -10.71 -6.25
CA CYS A 103 -11.35 -11.46 -5.01
C CYS A 103 -12.39 -10.80 -4.09
N LYS A 104 -13.68 -11.19 -4.23
CA LYS A 104 -14.80 -10.64 -3.44
C LYS A 104 -14.53 -10.57 -1.94
N ILE A 105 -13.75 -11.51 -1.40
CA ILE A 105 -13.38 -11.54 0.01
C ILE A 105 -12.54 -10.33 0.44
N LEU A 106 -11.70 -9.79 -0.43
CA LEU A 106 -10.89 -8.60 -0.15
C LEU A 106 -11.67 -7.28 -0.26
N VAL A 107 -12.82 -7.29 -0.92
CA VAL A 107 -13.55 -6.06 -1.28
C VAL A 107 -14.94 -5.94 -0.64
N LYS A 108 -15.61 -7.08 -0.44
CA LYS A 108 -17.00 -7.12 0.06
C LYS A 108 -17.15 -7.85 1.39
N ASN A 109 -16.33 -8.89 1.63
CA ASN A 109 -16.40 -9.69 2.84
C ASN A 109 -15.13 -9.49 3.66
N PHE A 110 -14.97 -8.29 4.22
CA PHE A 110 -13.78 -7.89 4.96
C PHE A 110 -13.37 -8.93 6.01
N GLU A 111 -12.07 -9.13 6.15
CA GLU A 111 -11.51 -9.99 7.17
C GLU A 111 -11.58 -9.35 8.55
N ARG A 112 -11.71 -10.20 9.56
CA ARG A 112 -11.71 -9.77 10.97
C ARG A 112 -10.30 -9.46 11.49
N THR A 113 -9.26 -10.09 10.94
CA THR A 113 -7.87 -9.95 11.40
C THR A 113 -6.94 -9.54 10.27
N VAL A 114 -5.95 -8.71 10.58
CA VAL A 114 -4.93 -8.25 9.63
C VAL A 114 -4.10 -9.42 9.08
N LEU A 115 -3.84 -10.44 9.88
CA LEU A 115 -3.13 -11.64 9.41
C LEU A 115 -3.89 -12.38 8.30
N ASN A 116 -5.20 -12.61 8.49
CA ASN A 116 -6.03 -13.30 7.49
C ASN A 116 -6.16 -12.48 6.21
N ALA A 117 -6.29 -11.16 6.39
CA ALA A 117 -6.30 -10.19 5.32
C ALA A 117 -5.02 -10.23 4.47
N SER A 118 -3.85 -10.06 5.08
CA SER A 118 -2.55 -10.12 4.38
C SER A 118 -2.39 -11.45 3.64
N THR A 119 -2.72 -12.57 4.28
CA THR A 119 -2.67 -13.89 3.64
C THR A 119 -3.55 -13.98 2.39
N LYS A 120 -4.74 -13.37 2.42
CA LYS A 120 -5.66 -13.36 1.27
C LYS A 120 -5.19 -12.42 0.16
N ILE A 121 -4.54 -11.32 0.50
CA ILE A 121 -3.86 -10.44 -0.47
C ILE A 121 -2.74 -11.23 -1.16
N ASP A 122 -1.87 -11.89 -0.40
CA ASP A 122 -0.79 -12.71 -0.96
C ASP A 122 -1.33 -13.79 -1.91
N LEU A 123 -2.38 -14.51 -1.49
CA LEU A 123 -3.03 -15.51 -2.33
C LEU A 123 -3.61 -14.93 -3.63
N CYS A 124 -4.18 -13.71 -3.58
CA CYS A 124 -4.68 -13.01 -4.76
C CYS A 124 -3.55 -12.76 -5.77
N PHE A 125 -2.41 -12.25 -5.31
CA PHE A 125 -1.26 -11.95 -6.17
C PHE A 125 -0.52 -13.21 -6.64
N VAL A 126 -0.39 -14.24 -5.81
CA VAL A 126 0.14 -15.56 -6.23
C VAL A 126 -0.73 -16.14 -7.35
N ARG A 127 -2.05 -16.16 -7.19
CA ARG A 127 -2.99 -16.59 -8.24
C ARG A 127 -2.84 -15.76 -9.52
N LEU A 128 -2.63 -14.45 -9.41
CA LEU A 128 -2.37 -13.58 -10.56
C LEU A 128 -1.07 -13.95 -11.27
N MET A 129 0.02 -14.19 -10.53
CA MET A 129 1.32 -14.59 -11.10
C MET A 129 1.24 -15.95 -11.78
N LEU A 130 0.62 -16.95 -11.12
CA LEU A 130 0.43 -18.28 -11.70
C LEU A 130 -0.32 -18.22 -13.04
N LYS A 131 -1.37 -17.40 -13.14
CA LYS A 131 -2.10 -17.20 -14.40
C LYS A 131 -1.25 -16.59 -15.51
N ARG A 132 -0.32 -15.69 -15.17
CA ARG A 132 0.58 -15.06 -16.16
C ARG A 132 1.65 -16.04 -16.63
N LEU A 133 2.19 -16.84 -15.72
CA LEU A 133 3.16 -17.90 -16.05
C LEU A 133 2.53 -18.95 -16.95
N ALA A 134 1.33 -19.43 -16.61
CA ALA A 134 0.61 -20.43 -17.41
C ALA A 134 0.10 -19.89 -18.77
N ALA A 135 0.04 -18.57 -18.95
CA ALA A 135 -0.33 -17.94 -20.21
C ALA A 135 0.90 -17.60 -21.10
N SER A 136 2.12 -17.84 -20.61
CA SER A 136 3.31 -17.83 -21.48
C SER A 136 3.29 -19.08 -22.35
N PRO A 137 3.60 -18.96 -23.66
CA PRO A 137 3.54 -20.06 -24.61
C PRO A 137 4.50 -21.21 -24.28
#